data_AF-A0A1D1VNJ0-F1
#
_entry.id   AF-A0A1D1VNJ0-F1
#
_cell.length_a   1.000
_cell.length_b   1.000
_cell.length_c   1.000
_cell.angle_alpha   90.00
_cell.angle_beta   90.00
_cell.angle_gamma   90.00
#
_symmetry.space_group_name_H-M   'P 1'
#
loop_
_entity.id
_entity.type
_entity.pdbx_description
1 polymer ?
#
loop_
_entity_poly.entity_id
_entity_poly.type
_entity_poly.pdbx_seq_one_letter_code
_entity_poly.pdbx_strand_id
1 'polypeptide(L)' 'MRSKDNIRRVENSVLKKNPDSQRKLARKLGCSQRTVGRIIHEDLGLNARKKKKVHHLTEAQKKQRCL' A
#
# COMPACT_ATOMS: atom_id res chain seq x y z
N MET A 1 -6.37 -4.27 -17.75
CA MET A 1 -5.59 -5.44 -18.22
C MET A 1 -4.33 -5.59 -17.38
N ARG A 2 -3.92 -6.82 -17.04
CA ARG A 2 -2.62 -7.11 -16.39
C ARG A 2 -1.52 -7.01 -17.44
N SER A 3 -0.91 -5.84 -17.56
CA SER A 3 0.27 -5.61 -18.39
C SER A 3 1.52 -5.51 -17.52
N LYS A 4 2.69 -5.76 -18.09
CA LYS A 4 3.98 -5.60 -17.41
C LYS A 4 4.14 -4.20 -16.82
N ASP A 5 3.66 -3.17 -17.52
CA ASP A 5 3.69 -1.79 -17.05
C ASP A 5 2.82 -1.56 -15.82
N ASN A 6 1.62 -2.15 -15.79
CA ASN A 6 0.74 -2.04 -14.64
C ASN A 6 1.33 -2.76 -13.42
N ILE A 7 1.99 -3.90 -13.61
CA ILE A 7 2.69 -4.62 -12.54
C ILE A 7 3.78 -3.74 -11.93
N ARG A 8 4.66 -3.15 -12.76
CA ARG A 8 5.73 -2.24 -12.32
C ARG A 8 5.18 -1.00 -11.59
N ARG A 9 4.11 -0.40 -12.10
CA ARG A 9 3.47 0.76 -11.45
C ARG A 9 2.87 0.43 -10.09
N VAL A 10 2.26 -0.75 -9.95
CA VAL A 10 1.75 -1.25 -8.67
C VAL A 10 2.91 -1.50 -7.72
N GLU A 11 3.94 -2.24 -8.12
CA GLU A 11 5.14 -2.54 -7.33
C GLU A 11 5.78 -1.25 -6.75
N ASN A 12 6.11 -0.29 -7.62
CA ASN A 12 6.68 0.99 -7.21
C ASN A 12 5.79 1.78 -6.24
N SER A 13 4.49 1.54 -6.24
CA SER A 13 3.55 2.22 -5.35
C SER A 13 3.37 1.51 -4.00
N VAL A 14 3.49 0.18 -3.98
CA VAL A 14 3.31 -0.64 -2.77
C VAL A 14 4.60 -0.67 -1.93
N LEU A 15 5.77 -0.53 -2.55
CA LEU A 15 7.07 -0.51 -1.86
C LEU A 15 7.42 0.85 -1.21
N LYS A 16 6.60 1.89 -1.39
CA LYS A 16 6.80 3.20 -0.74
C LYS A 16 6.65 3.07 0.77
N LYS A 17 7.39 3.89 1.53
CA LYS A 17 7.25 4.02 3.00
C LYS A 17 5.79 4.21 3.42
N ASN A 18 5.04 5.01 2.65
CA ASN A 18 3.61 5.23 2.80
C ASN A 18 2.90 4.77 1.51
N PRO A 19 2.52 3.48 1.41
CA PRO A 19 1.91 2.96 0.19
C PRO A 19 0.49 3.48 0.01
N ASP A 20 0.09 3.64 -1.25
CA ASP A 20 -1.28 3.97 -1.61
C ASP A 20 -2.21 2.77 -1.34
N SER A 21 -3.47 3.03 -1.02
CA SER A 21 -4.46 1.96 -0.86
C SER A 21 -4.78 1.32 -2.21
N GLN A 22 -5.19 0.04 -2.22
CA GLN A 22 -5.61 -0.65 -3.44
C GLN A 22 -6.69 0.12 -4.21
N ARG A 23 -7.64 0.76 -3.51
CA ARG A 23 -8.67 1.60 -4.12
C ARG A 23 -8.08 2.82 -4.84
N LYS A 24 -7.07 3.46 -4.24
CA LYS A 24 -6.40 4.62 -4.85
C LYS A 24 -5.58 4.18 -6.07
N LEU A 25 -4.91 3.04 -6.01
CA LEU A 25 -4.19 2.46 -7.13
C LEU A 25 -5.11 2.08 -8.29
N ALA A 26 -6.25 1.45 -7.98
CA ALA A 26 -7.28 1.12 -8.95
C ALA A 26 -7.76 2.34 -9.75
N ARG A 27 -8.05 3.45 -9.05
CA ARG A 27 -8.43 4.73 -9.68
C ARG A 27 -7.32 5.32 -10.55
N LYS A 28 -6.07 5.31 -10.07
CA LYS A 28 -4.91 5.83 -10.83
C LYS A 28 -4.62 5.03 -12.10
N LEU A 29 -4.81 3.71 -12.05
CA LEU A 29 -4.51 2.80 -13.14
C LEU A 29 -5.72 2.52 -14.04
N GLY A 30 -6.89 3.11 -13.75
CA GLY A 30 -8.12 2.87 -14.52
C GLY A 30 -8.57 1.41 -14.51
N CYS A 31 -8.31 0.66 -13.43
CA CYS A 31 -8.61 -0.77 -13.35
C CYS A 31 -9.42 -1.12 -12.09
N SER A 32 -9.96 -2.33 -12.03
CA SER A 32 -10.70 -2.78 -10.86
C SER A 32 -9.79 -3.03 -9.67
N GLN A 33 -10.29 -2.80 -8.45
CA GLN A 33 -9.55 -3.10 -7.22
C GLN A 33 -9.14 -4.58 -7.15
N ARG A 34 -9.99 -5.48 -7.66
CA ARG A 34 -9.69 -6.91 -7.76
C ARG A 34 -8.44 -7.17 -8.60
N THR A 35 -8.25 -6.43 -9.71
CA THR A 35 -7.05 -6.55 -10.55
C THR A 35 -5.80 -6.13 -9.79
N VAL A 36 -5.86 -5.06 -9.01
CA VAL A 36 -4.73 -4.61 -8.18
C VAL A 36 -4.41 -5.64 -7.09
N GLY A 37 -5.42 -6.17 -6.40
CA GLY A 37 -5.22 -7.20 -5.37
C GLY A 37 -4.58 -8.47 -5.95
N ARG A 38 -5.07 -8.90 -7.10
CA ARG A 38 -4.50 -9.97 -7.91
C ARG A 38 -3.03 -9.72 -8.26
N ILE A 39 -2.66 -8.53 -8.74
CA ILE A 39 -1.26 -8.16 -8.99
C ILE A 39 -0.40 -8.26 -7.72
N ILE A 40 -0.89 -7.73 -6.60
CA ILE A 40 -0.14 -7.73 -5.35
C ILE A 40 0.12 -9.17 -4.86
N HIS A 41 -0.90 -10.02 -4.87
CA HIS A 41 -0.82 -11.36 -4.30
C HIS A 41 -0.26 -12.41 -5.25
N GLU A 42 -0.73 -12.46 -6.50
CA GLU A 42 -0.36 -13.50 -7.46
C GLU A 42 0.91 -13.15 -8.24
N ASP A 43 1.06 -11.89 -8.70
CA ASP A 43 2.19 -11.51 -9.56
C ASP A 43 3.43 -11.07 -8.76
N LEU A 44 3.24 -10.35 -7.64
CA LEU A 44 4.33 -9.84 -6.80
C LEU A 44 4.61 -10.71 -5.57
N GLY A 45 3.74 -11.68 -5.25
CA GLY A 45 3.88 -12.52 -4.06
C GLY A 45 3.83 -11.74 -2.74
N LEU A 46 3.30 -10.51 -2.76
CA LEU A 46 3.26 -9.62 -1.61
C LEU A 46 1.96 -9.78 -0.83
N ASN A 47 2.05 -9.58 0.48
CA ASN A 47 0.88 -9.44 1.33
C ASN A 47 0.49 -7.96 1.45
N ALA A 48 -0.74 -7.63 1.08
CA ALA A 48 -1.27 -6.28 1.21
C ALA A 48 -1.29 -5.85 2.69
N ARG A 49 -0.38 -4.96 3.08
CA ARG A 49 -0.30 -4.44 4.45
C ARG A 49 -1.51 -3.55 4.72
N LYS A 50 -2.36 -3.92 5.69
CA LYS A 50 -3.42 -3.03 6.19
C LYS A 50 -2.77 -1.89 6.97
N LYS A 51 -2.93 -0.65 6.50
CA LYS A 51 -2.50 0.54 7.27
C LYS A 51 -3.29 0.58 8.57
N LYS A 52 -2.62 0.33 9.70
CA LYS A 52 -3.21 0.58 11.02
C LYS A 52 -3.32 2.10 11.22
N LYS A 53 -4.45 2.58 11.73
CA LYS A 53 -4.56 3.96 12.22
C LYS A 53 -3.74 4.06 13.50
N VAL A 54 -2.44 4.30 13.37
CA VAL A 54 -1.58 4.64 14.50
C VAL A 54 -1.54 6.15 14.64
N HIS A 55 -1.87 6.66 15.83
CA HIS A 55 -1.49 8.00 16.22
C HIS A 55 0.03 8.06 16.12
N HIS A 56 0.56 8.92 15.25
CA HIS A 56 1.99 9.22 15.28
C HIS A 56 2.22 9.98 16.58
N LEU A 57 2.73 9.28 17.61
CA LEU A 57 3.04 9.92 18.87
C LEU A 57 4.12 10.97 18.61
N THR A 58 3.89 12.19 19.09
CA THR A 58 4.93 13.21 19.13
C THR A 58 6.05 12.77 20.06
N GLU A 59 7.25 13.33 19.91
CA GLU A 59 8.37 13.02 20.81
C GLU A 59 8.01 13.27 22.28
N ALA A 60 7.21 14.30 22.57
CA ALA A 60 6.68 14.56 23.90
C ALA A 60 5.76 13.43 24.41
N GLN A 61 4.87 12.92 23.57
CA GLN A 61 3.98 11.80 23.92
C GLN A 61 4.72 10.47 24.08
N LYS A 62 5.83 10.28 23.34
CA LYS A 62 6.72 9.12 23.55
C LYS A 62 7.42 9.22 24.89
N LYS A 63 7.95 10.40 25.23
CA LYS A 63 8.65 10.64 26.51
C LYS A 63 7.73 10.46 27.72
N GLN A 64 6.46 10.89 27.63
CA GLN A 64 5.45 10.66 28.68
C GLN A 64 5.07 9.18 28.84
N ARG A 65 5.27 8.36 27.81
CA ARG A 65 4.94 6.92 27.81
C ARG A 65 6.06 6.03 28.33
N CYS A 66 7.32 6.48 28.29
CA CYS A 66 8.37 5.86 29.09
C CYS A 66 8.13 6.27 30.55
N LEU A 67 7.67 5.32 31.36
CA LEU A 67 7.76 5.38 32.82
C LEU A 67 9.23 5.55 33.24
#